data_AF-A0A536X1A2-F1
#
_entry.id   AF-A0A536X1A2-F1
#
_cell.length_a   1.000
_cell.length_b   1.000
_cell.length_c   1.000
_cell.angle_alpha   90.00
_cell.angle_beta   90.00
_cell.angle_gamma   90.00
#
_symmetry.space_group_name_H-M   'P 1'
#
loop_
_entity.id
_entity.type
_entity.pdbx_description
1 polymer ?
#
loop_
_entity_poly.entity_id
_entity_poly.type
_entity_poly.pdbx_seq_one_letter_code
_entity_poly.pdbx_strand_id
1 'polypeptide(L)'
;MYSILAVDDSASMRQMVTFTLKSAGYNVVEAVDGQDAWEKAGKSDFDLVLTDQNMPRMDGISLTKKLRDNPKFKTTPILILTTESSDQMKQAGRGAGATGWLVKPFDPAKLIEVIKKVVR
;
A
#
# COMPACT_ATOMS: atom_id res chain seq x y z
N MET A 1 -10.50 -14.95 2.66
CA MET A 1 -9.74 -14.43 1.51
C MET A 1 -9.37 -13.00 1.86
N TYR A 2 -8.08 -12.68 1.93
CA TYR A 2 -7.65 -11.35 2.37
C TYR A 2 -7.85 -10.31 1.26
N SER A 3 -8.29 -9.11 1.65
CA SER A 3 -8.56 -7.96 0.79
C SER A 3 -7.43 -6.94 0.90
N ILE A 4 -6.85 -6.58 -0.24
CA ILE A 4 -5.72 -5.66 -0.34
C ILE A 4 -6.14 -4.41 -1.10
N LEU A 5 -5.88 -3.23 -0.53
CA LEU A 5 -6.00 -1.95 -1.22
C LEU A 5 -4.67 -1.62 -1.91
N ALA A 6 -4.63 -1.69 -3.24
CA ALA A 6 -3.46 -1.38 -4.06
C ALA A 6 -3.58 0.05 -4.64
N VAL A 7 -2.69 0.94 -4.24
CA VAL A 7 -2.70 2.37 -4.56
C VAL A 7 -1.45 2.73 -5.34
N ASP A 8 -1.62 3.19 -6.58
CA ASP A 8 -0.52 3.65 -7.43
C ASP A 8 -1.12 4.54 -8.53
N ASP A 9 -0.49 5.66 -8.84
CA ASP A 9 -0.93 6.61 -9.86
C ASP A 9 -0.63 6.12 -11.28
N SER A 10 0.41 5.30 -11.42
CA SER A 10 0.72 4.63 -12.67
C SER A 10 -0.24 3.46 -12.91
N ALA A 11 -1.07 3.58 -13.94
CA ALA A 11 -2.01 2.54 -14.34
C ALA A 11 -1.31 1.20 -14.63
N SER A 12 -0.16 1.23 -15.30
CA SER A 12 0.61 0.02 -15.62
C SER A 12 1.13 -0.67 -14.35
N MET A 13 1.67 0.11 -13.39
CA MET A 13 2.16 -0.45 -12.12
C MET A 13 1.03 -1.03 -11.30
N ARG A 14 -0.09 -0.32 -11.20
CA ARG A 14 -1.28 -0.77 -10.49
C ARG A 14 -1.87 -2.06 -11.07
N GLN A 15 -1.91 -2.18 -12.40
CA GLN A 15 -2.34 -3.40 -13.08
C GLN A 15 -1.39 -4.58 -12.82
N MET A 16 -0.07 -4.35 -12.90
CA MET A 16 0.93 -5.39 -12.63
C MET A 16 0.85 -5.90 -11.18
N VAL A 17 0.75 -4.99 -10.21
CA VAL A 17 0.58 -5.31 -8.79
C VAL A 17 -0.73 -6.08 -8.59
N THR A 18 -1.83 -5.58 -9.14
CA THR A 18 -3.14 -6.22 -9.01
C THR A 18 -3.15 -7.63 -9.60
N PHE A 19 -2.57 -7.81 -10.78
CA PHE A 19 -2.44 -9.12 -11.40
C PHE A 19 -1.63 -10.08 -10.53
N THR A 20 -0.50 -9.63 -9.99
CA THR A 20 0.37 -10.42 -9.10
C THR A 20 -0.39 -10.88 -7.85
N LEU A 21 -1.09 -9.94 -7.19
CA LEU A 21 -1.84 -10.22 -5.96
C LEU A 21 -3.05 -11.12 -6.21
N LYS A 22 -3.82 -10.87 -7.28
CA LYS A 22 -4.95 -11.74 -7.65
C LYS A 22 -4.50 -13.15 -8.00
N SER A 23 -3.39 -13.29 -8.72
CA SER A 23 -2.80 -14.61 -9.04
C SER A 23 -2.35 -15.37 -7.79
N ALA A 24 -2.01 -14.66 -6.72
CA ALA A 24 -1.70 -15.24 -5.41
C ALA A 24 -2.94 -15.52 -4.54
N GLY A 25 -4.15 -15.29 -5.05
CA GLY A 25 -5.42 -15.59 -4.35
C GLY A 25 -5.95 -14.48 -3.44
N TYR A 26 -5.46 -13.26 -3.57
CA TYR A 26 -5.96 -12.10 -2.82
C TYR A 26 -7.10 -11.40 -3.56
N ASN A 27 -8.05 -10.84 -2.79
CA ASN A 27 -8.98 -9.85 -3.34
C ASN A 27 -8.25 -8.51 -3.41
N VAL A 28 -8.39 -7.77 -4.51
CA VAL A 28 -7.65 -6.52 -4.71
C VAL A 28 -8.61 -5.43 -5.13
N VAL A 29 -8.59 -4.34 -4.39
CA VAL A 29 -9.24 -3.09 -4.74
C VAL A 29 -8.15 -2.10 -5.16
N GLU A 30 -8.32 -1.54 -6.34
CA GLU A 30 -7.40 -0.56 -6.90
C GLU A 30 -7.79 0.85 -6.49
N ALA A 31 -6.80 1.71 -6.26
CA ALA A 31 -6.97 3.15 -6.14
C ALA A 31 -5.90 3.90 -6.94
N VAL A 32 -6.30 5.04 -7.54
CA VAL A 32 -5.43 5.80 -8.45
C VAL A 32 -4.55 6.83 -7.73
N ASP A 33 -4.84 7.13 -6.47
CA ASP A 33 -3.99 7.95 -5.60
C ASP A 33 -4.46 7.85 -4.14
N GLY A 34 -3.81 8.59 -3.23
CA GLY A 34 -4.13 8.57 -1.82
C GLY A 34 -5.53 9.08 -1.47
N GLN A 35 -6.11 9.98 -2.28
CA GLN A 35 -7.47 10.48 -2.01
C GLN A 35 -8.52 9.44 -2.37
N ASP A 36 -8.40 8.81 -3.54
CA ASP A 36 -9.26 7.70 -3.95
C ASP A 36 -9.12 6.49 -2.99
N ALA A 37 -7.89 6.21 -2.55
CA ALA A 37 -7.63 5.18 -1.56
C ALA A 37 -8.33 5.46 -0.22
N TRP A 38 -8.26 6.69 0.27
CA TRP A 38 -8.93 7.10 1.51
C TRP A 38 -10.45 6.96 1.41
N GLU A 39 -11.06 7.39 0.30
CA GLU A 39 -12.50 7.25 0.08
C GLU A 39 -12.95 5.79 0.03
N LYS A 40 -12.16 4.92 -0.60
CA LYS A 40 -12.41 3.47 -0.66
C LYS A 40 -12.20 2.80 0.69
N ALA A 41 -11.17 3.19 1.44
CA ALA A 41 -10.91 2.74 2.81
C ALA A 41 -12.06 3.07 3.78
N GLY A 42 -12.75 4.19 3.55
CA GLY A 42 -13.96 4.55 4.30
C GLY A 42 -15.14 3.59 4.06
N LYS A 43 -15.25 3.00 2.86
CA LYS A 43 -16.40 2.18 2.44
C LYS A 43 -16.21 0.68 2.71
N SER A 44 -14.96 0.22 2.81
CA SER A 44 -14.63 -1.21 2.86
C SER A 44 -13.50 -1.49 3.85
N ASP A 45 -13.48 -2.68 4.43
CA ASP A 45 -12.36 -3.18 5.22
C ASP A 45 -11.25 -3.75 4.34
N PHE A 46 -10.00 -3.59 4.79
CA PHE A 46 -8.82 -4.11 4.12
C PHE A 46 -7.86 -4.72 5.14
N ASP A 47 -7.31 -5.87 4.77
CA ASP A 47 -6.32 -6.59 5.56
C ASP A 47 -4.91 -6.07 5.32
N LEU A 48 -4.69 -5.36 4.21
CA LEU A 48 -3.43 -4.69 3.88
C LEU A 48 -3.66 -3.51 2.95
N VAL A 49 -2.87 -2.45 3.14
CA VAL A 49 -2.75 -1.35 2.19
C VAL A 49 -1.35 -1.37 1.57
N LEU A 50 -1.29 -1.39 0.25
CA LEU A 50 -0.06 -1.27 -0.53
C LEU A 50 -0.14 0.03 -1.30
N THR A 51 0.72 0.99 -0.99
CA THR A 51 0.64 2.35 -1.57
C THR A 51 1.95 2.78 -2.19
N ASP A 52 1.90 3.42 -3.35
CA ASP A 52 3.02 4.23 -3.83
C ASP A 52 3.21 5.46 -2.94
N GLN A 53 4.42 6.03 -2.95
CA GLN A 53 4.71 7.26 -2.22
C GLN A 53 4.34 8.51 -3.02
N ASN A 54 4.71 8.59 -4.28
CA ASN A 54 4.64 9.79 -5.10
C ASN A 54 3.36 9.78 -5.93
N MET A 55 2.27 10.30 -5.37
CA MET A 55 0.96 10.33 -6.03
C MET A 55 0.37 11.74 -6.03
N PRO A 56 -0.47 12.10 -7.02
CA PRO A 56 -1.18 13.36 -7.04
C PRO A 56 -2.24 13.41 -5.92
N ARG A 57 -2.65 14.63 -5.54
CA ARG A 57 -3.66 14.94 -4.49
C ARG A 57 -3.26 14.54 -3.07
N MET A 58 -2.80 13.31 -2.86
CA MET A 58 -2.34 12.80 -1.57
C MET A 58 -1.27 11.72 -1.78
N ASP A 59 -0.10 11.95 -1.19
CA ASP A 59 1.04 11.03 -1.22
C ASP A 59 0.88 9.86 -0.24
N GLY A 60 1.70 8.82 -0.40
CA GLY A 60 1.61 7.58 0.39
C GLY A 60 1.86 7.77 1.89
N ILE A 61 2.77 8.66 2.28
CA ILE A 61 3.06 9.00 3.68
C ILE A 61 1.87 9.73 4.29
N SER A 62 1.28 10.71 3.59
CA SER A 62 0.09 11.41 4.04
C SER A 62 -1.12 10.49 4.17
N LEU A 63 -1.32 9.58 3.21
CA LEU A 63 -2.34 8.53 3.28
C LEU A 63 -2.10 7.63 4.51
N THR A 64 -0.86 7.19 4.72
CA THR A 64 -0.49 6.34 5.86
C THR A 64 -0.87 7.00 7.19
N LYS A 65 -0.55 8.29 7.37
CA LYS A 65 -0.93 9.05 8.58
C LYS A 65 -2.45 9.07 8.76
N LYS A 66 -3.21 9.42 7.72
CA LYS A 66 -4.68 9.45 7.78
C LYS A 66 -5.29 8.10 8.13
N LEU A 67 -4.75 7.01 7.57
CA LEU A 67 -5.19 5.66 7.90
C LEU A 67 -4.87 5.33 9.37
N ARG A 68 -3.70 5.71 9.87
CA ARG A 68 -3.32 5.47 11.28
C ARG A 68 -4.16 6.25 12.29
N ASP A 69 -4.64 7.43 11.91
CA ASP A 69 -5.57 8.22 12.72
C ASP A 69 -6.98 7.60 12.76
N ASN A 70 -7.30 6.70 11.82
CA ASN A 70 -8.56 5.97 11.80
C ASN A 70 -8.46 4.68 12.63
N PRO A 71 -9.28 4.50 13.70
CA PRO A 71 -9.27 3.29 14.53
C PRO A 71 -9.41 1.99 13.72
N LYS A 72 -10.15 2.04 12.60
CA LYS A 72 -10.35 0.91 11.67
C LYS A 72 -9.05 0.36 11.09
N PHE A 73 -8.08 1.24 10.86
CA PHE A 73 -6.81 0.89 10.21
C PHE A 73 -5.62 0.97 11.16
N LYS A 74 -5.85 1.11 12.48
CA LYS A 74 -4.77 1.28 13.46
C LYS A 74 -3.77 0.13 13.45
N THR A 75 -4.24 -1.09 13.21
CA THR A 75 -3.43 -2.32 13.18
C THR A 75 -3.23 -2.89 11.77
N THR A 76 -3.93 -2.37 10.76
CA THR A 76 -3.81 -2.85 9.37
C THR A 76 -2.39 -2.63 8.84
N PRO A 77 -1.69 -3.66 8.34
CA PRO A 77 -0.41 -3.49 7.67
C PRO A 77 -0.47 -2.47 6.53
N ILE A 78 0.46 -1.52 6.51
CA ILE A 78 0.63 -0.55 5.41
C ILE A 78 2.04 -0.71 4.83
N LEU A 79 2.13 -1.11 3.58
CA LEU A 79 3.38 -1.24 2.85
C LEU A 79 3.52 -0.11 1.84
N ILE A 80 4.63 0.62 1.88
CA ILE A 80 4.95 1.64 0.89
C ILE A 80 5.83 1.01 -0.20
N LEU A 81 5.42 1.15 -1.46
CA LEU A 81 6.07 0.61 -2.64
C LEU A 81 6.48 1.75 -3.58
N THR A 82 7.72 2.21 -3.53
CA THR A 82 8.14 3.45 -4.20
C THR A 82 9.46 3.30 -4.94
N THR A 83 9.77 4.18 -5.89
CA THR A 83 11.12 4.31 -6.47
C THR A 83 12.11 4.98 -5.52
N GLU A 84 11.62 5.59 -4.44
CA GLU A 84 12.43 6.33 -3.49
C GLU A 84 13.12 5.41 -2.48
N SER A 85 14.45 5.51 -2.42
CA SER A 85 15.29 4.65 -1.59
C SER A 85 16.05 5.38 -0.48
N SER A 86 15.90 6.70 -0.36
CA SER A 86 16.59 7.48 0.67
C SER A 86 16.15 7.07 2.07
N ASP A 87 17.11 7.07 2.99
CA ASP A 87 16.84 6.69 4.36
C ASP A 87 15.99 7.73 5.09
N GLN A 88 16.03 8.99 4.65
CA GLN A 88 15.15 10.04 5.16
C GLN A 88 13.68 9.74 4.85
N MET A 89 13.38 9.31 3.62
CA MET A 89 12.01 8.98 3.22
C MET A 89 11.52 7.69 3.88
N LYS A 90 12.39 6.67 4.00
CA LYS A 90 12.09 5.47 4.78
C LYS A 90 11.76 5.80 6.24
N GLN A 91 12.55 6.69 6.87
CA GLN A 91 12.29 7.14 8.23
C GLN A 91 10.97 7.92 8.33
N ALA A 92 10.66 8.77 7.36
CA ALA A 92 9.39 9.50 7.31
C ALA A 92 8.19 8.53 7.18
N GLY A 93 8.29 7.51 6.32
CA GLY A 93 7.28 6.44 6.20
C GLY A 93 7.10 5.65 7.49
N ARG A 94 8.21 5.26 8.14
CA ARG A 94 8.15 4.58 9.43
C ARG A 94 7.54 5.45 10.52
N GLY A 95 7.89 6.74 10.56
CA GLY A 95 7.33 7.72 11.48
C GLY A 95 5.84 7.98 11.26
N ALA A 96 5.37 7.83 10.02
CA ALA A 96 3.95 7.85 9.68
C ALA A 96 3.19 6.58 10.09
N GLY A 97 3.89 5.50 10.46
CA GLY A 97 3.30 4.22 10.87
C GLY A 97 3.24 3.17 9.77
N ALA A 98 4.04 3.30 8.69
CA ALA A 98 4.16 2.25 7.69
C ALA A 98 4.80 0.99 8.31
N THR A 99 4.27 -0.17 7.95
CA THR A 99 4.74 -1.50 8.38
C THR A 99 5.99 -1.93 7.62
N GLY A 100 6.11 -1.51 6.36
CA GLY A 100 7.24 -1.88 5.52
C GLY A 100 7.45 -0.92 4.35
N TRP A 101 8.64 -1.00 3.78
CA TRP A 101 9.08 -0.18 2.67
C TRP A 101 9.74 -1.07 1.61
N LEU A 102 9.21 -1.04 0.39
CA LEU A 102 9.73 -1.77 -0.76
C LEU A 102 10.12 -0.76 -1.85
N VAL A 103 11.32 -0.94 -2.40
CA VAL A 103 11.86 -0.09 -3.45
C VAL A 103 11.60 -0.73 -4.82
N LYS A 104 11.18 0.07 -5.80
CA LYS A 104 11.04 -0.31 -7.22
C LYS A 104 12.40 -0.25 -7.92
N PRO A 105 12.70 -1.15 -8.88
CA PRO A 105 11.90 -2.31 -9.29
C PRO A 105 11.92 -3.41 -8.21
N PHE A 106 10.81 -4.13 -8.08
CA PHE A 106 10.66 -5.22 -7.12
C PHE A 106 10.37 -6.53 -7.83
N ASP A 107 10.76 -7.64 -7.20
CA ASP A 107 10.38 -8.98 -7.63
C ASP A 107 8.94 -9.28 -7.16
N PRO A 108 8.00 -9.60 -8.07
CA PRO A 108 6.64 -10.02 -7.72
C PRO A 108 6.59 -11.14 -6.68
N ALA A 109 7.48 -12.13 -6.74
CA ALA A 109 7.54 -13.23 -5.78
C ALA A 109 7.91 -12.71 -4.38
N LYS A 110 8.88 -11.80 -4.31
CA LYS A 110 9.29 -11.13 -3.06
C LYS A 110 8.18 -10.28 -2.47
N LEU A 111 7.39 -9.59 -3.30
CA LEU A 111 6.21 -8.85 -2.83
C LEU A 111 5.22 -9.78 -2.12
N ILE A 112 4.91 -10.92 -2.73
CA ILE A 112 4.01 -11.92 -2.12
C ILE A 112 4.57 -12.47 -0.81
N GLU A 113 5.88 -12.76 -0.74
CA GLU A 113 6.50 -13.21 0.51
C GLU A 113 6.40 -12.18 1.63
N VAL A 114 6.61 -10.90 1.33
CA VAL A 114 6.49 -9.84 2.34
C VAL A 114 5.04 -9.71 2.80
N ILE A 115 4.08 -9.71 1.89
CA ILE A 115 2.65 -9.66 2.21
C ILE A 115 2.24 -10.82 3.11
N LYS A 116 2.66 -12.05 2.79
CA LYS A 116 2.40 -13.24 3.61
C LYS A 116 2.96 -13.15 5.03
N LYS A 117 4.01 -12.36 5.27
CA LYS A 117 4.59 -12.18 6.61
C LYS A 117 3.80 -11.20 7.47
N VAL A 118 3.11 -10.24 6.84
CA VAL A 118 2.41 -9.16 7.54
C VAL A 118 0.90 -9.37 7.62
N VAL A 119 0.31 -10.05 6.64
CA VAL A 119 -1.09 -10.48 6.67
C VAL A 119 -1.15 -11.81 7.42
N ARG A 120 -1.84 -11.84 8.56
CA ARG A 120 -2.04 -13.03 9.42
C ARG A 120 -3.53 -13.29 9.60
#